data_AF-A0A2D7ADD9-F1
#
_entry.id   AF-A0A2D7ADD9-F1
#
_cell.length_a   1.000
_cell.length_b   1.000
_cell.length_c   1.000
_cell.angle_alpha   90.00
_cell.angle_beta   90.00
_cell.angle_gamma   90.00
#
_symmetry.space_group_name_H-M   'P 1'
#
loop_
_entity.id
_entity.type
_entity.pdbx_description
1 polymer ?
#
loop_
_entity_poly.entity_id
_entity_poly.type
_entity_poly.pdbx_seq_one_letter_code
_entity_poly.pdbx_strand_id
1 'polypeptide(L)'
;MANAVESSKIVQYVVVDEDSLPSLNVPAILQSLTGKKGDPANGRKVVINRKKGNCLACHVMPISEQPYHGEVGPELNGVASRYQEGELRLLLVNAKFINEDTIMPAFYRNSGFNRVHKKFKGKTILSAQQVEDVVAYLMTLK
;
A
#
# COMPACT_ATOMS: atom_id res chain seq x y z
N MET A 1 -18.19 3.65 29.86
CA MET A 1 -17.75 4.82 29.06
C MET A 1 -17.30 4.31 27.69
N ALA A 2 -18.13 4.50 26.66
CA ALA A 2 -17.82 4.08 25.30
C ALA A 2 -17.20 5.27 24.56
N ASN A 3 -15.89 5.25 24.34
CA ASN A 3 -15.23 6.25 23.51
C ASN A 3 -15.66 6.03 22.07
N ALA A 4 -16.28 7.06 21.48
CA ALA A 4 -16.56 7.13 20.06
C ALA A 4 -15.24 6.98 19.29
N VAL A 5 -15.14 5.93 18.49
CA VAL A 5 -14.05 5.79 17.53
C VAL A 5 -14.42 6.72 16.37
N GLU A 6 -13.78 7.87 16.33
CA GLU A 6 -13.81 8.78 15.20
C GLU A 6 -13.48 7.96 13.94
N SER A 7 -14.48 7.75 13.07
CA SER A 7 -14.26 7.10 11.79
C SER A 7 -13.39 8.05 10.98
N SER A 8 -12.10 7.75 10.86
CA SER A 8 -11.19 8.54 10.03
C SER A 8 -11.79 8.58 8.62
N LYS A 9 -12.23 9.76 8.18
CA LYS A 9 -12.66 9.97 6.80
C LYS A 9 -11.47 9.59 5.91
N ILE A 10 -11.65 8.53 5.12
CA ILE A 10 -10.67 8.11 4.13
C ILE A 10 -10.54 9.22 3.08
N VAL A 11 -9.31 9.55 2.70
CA VAL A 11 -9.09 10.49 1.60
C VAL A 11 -9.60 9.86 0.32
N GLN A 12 -10.41 10.59 -0.43
CA GLN A 12 -10.92 10.13 -1.72
C GLN A 12 -9.79 10.16 -2.75
N TYR A 13 -9.80 9.19 -3.66
CA TYR A 13 -8.83 9.06 -4.73
C TYR A 13 -9.56 8.67 -6.01
N VAL A 14 -8.93 8.94 -7.15
CA VAL A 14 -9.42 8.56 -8.47
C VAL A 14 -8.48 7.50 -9.03
N VAL A 15 -9.06 6.39 -9.48
CA VAL A 15 -8.35 5.38 -10.25
C VAL A 15 -8.49 5.76 -11.72
N VAL A 16 -7.36 5.79 -12.42
CA VAL A 16 -7.32 5.91 -13.88
C VAL A 16 -6.84 4.58 -14.46
N ASP A 17 -7.30 4.24 -15.65
CA ASP A 17 -6.96 3.03 -16.38
C ASP A 17 -6.23 3.37 -17.69
N GLU A 18 -5.88 2.33 -18.44
CA GLU A 18 -5.22 2.44 -19.74
C GLU A 18 -6.07 3.18 -20.79
N ASP A 19 -7.39 3.05 -20.72
CA ASP A 19 -8.34 3.78 -21.58
C ASP A 19 -8.23 5.29 -21.34
N SER A 20 -8.02 5.69 -20.09
CA SER A 20 -7.87 7.08 -19.67
C SER A 20 -6.45 7.63 -19.86
N LEU A 21 -5.43 6.77 -19.77
CA LEU A 21 -4.02 7.15 -19.93
C LEU A 21 -3.21 5.98 -20.56
N PRO A 22 -3.03 5.98 -21.90
CA PRO A 22 -2.41 4.86 -22.62
C PRO A 22 -0.94 4.58 -22.30
N SER A 23 -0.28 5.45 -21.53
CA SER A 23 1.10 5.25 -21.05
C SER A 23 1.19 4.39 -19.78
N LEU A 24 0.06 3.95 -19.23
CA LEU A 24 0.00 3.05 -18.09
C LEU A 24 -0.05 1.60 -18.57
N ASN A 25 0.59 0.70 -17.82
CA ASN A 25 0.49 -0.73 -18.08
C ASN A 25 -0.62 -1.38 -17.26
N VAL A 26 -1.04 -0.73 -16.17
CA VAL A 26 -2.11 -1.13 -15.27
C VAL A 26 -2.81 0.10 -14.69
N PRO A 27 -4.02 -0.02 -14.13
CA PRO A 27 -4.65 1.09 -13.44
C PRO A 27 -3.76 1.72 -12.35
N ALA A 28 -3.96 3.02 -12.11
CA ALA A 28 -3.11 3.80 -11.22
C ALA A 28 -3.90 4.85 -10.42
N ILE A 29 -3.29 5.30 -9.31
CA ILE A 29 -3.69 6.51 -8.61
C ILE A 29 -2.58 7.54 -8.82
N LEU A 30 -2.79 8.47 -9.75
CA LEU A 30 -1.76 9.45 -10.13
C LEU A 30 -1.53 10.51 -9.06
N GLN A 31 -2.59 10.91 -8.36
CA GLN A 31 -2.51 11.95 -7.34
C GLN A 31 -2.06 11.36 -6.00
N SER A 32 -1.15 12.06 -5.31
CA SER A 32 -0.78 11.74 -3.93
C SER A 32 -2.01 11.77 -3.03
N LEU A 33 -2.13 10.80 -2.11
CA LEU A 33 -3.22 10.75 -1.13
C LEU A 33 -3.18 11.89 -0.10
N THR A 34 -2.05 12.59 0.02
CA THR A 34 -1.88 13.67 1.00
C THR A 34 -1.47 15.00 0.38
N GLY A 35 -1.09 15.00 -0.91
CA GLY A 35 -0.44 16.15 -1.56
C GLY A 35 0.97 16.42 -1.01
N LYS A 36 1.50 15.57 -0.13
CA LYS A 36 2.85 15.68 0.45
C LYS A 36 3.73 14.57 -0.11
N LYS A 37 5.02 14.87 -0.25
CA LYS A 37 6.02 13.87 -0.63
C LYS A 37 6.14 12.80 0.46
N GLY A 38 6.29 11.54 0.05
CA GLY A 38 6.62 10.45 0.96
C GLY A 38 8.06 10.50 1.45
N ASP A 39 8.29 10.02 2.67
CA ASP A 39 9.63 9.82 3.24
C ASP A 39 10.06 8.35 3.08
N PRO A 40 11.06 8.03 2.23
CA PRO A 40 11.49 6.66 2.00
C PRO A 40 12.09 5.98 3.26
N ALA A 41 12.69 6.75 4.17
CA ALA A 41 13.21 6.18 5.42
C ALA A 41 12.06 5.75 6.34
N ASN A 42 10.97 6.51 6.39
CA ASN A 42 9.76 6.09 7.10
C ASN A 42 9.02 4.97 6.36
N GLY A 43 9.01 4.99 5.03
CA GLY A 43 8.46 3.91 4.21
C GLY A 43 9.11 2.57 4.53
N ARG A 44 10.44 2.55 4.58
CA ARG A 44 11.22 1.38 4.99
C ARG A 44 10.82 0.87 6.38
N LYS A 45 10.61 1.77 7.35
CA LYS A 45 10.13 1.39 8.70
C LYS A 45 8.72 0.80 8.66
N VAL A 46 7.85 1.29 7.78
CA VAL A 46 6.47 0.80 7.65
C VAL A 46 6.44 -0.59 7.03
N VAL A 47 7.23 -0.85 5.97
CA VAL A 47 7.24 -2.15 5.30
C VAL A 47 7.71 -3.29 6.20
N ILE A 48 8.72 -3.04 7.07
CA ILE A 48 9.23 -4.06 8.00
C ILE A 48 8.38 -4.22 9.26
N ASN A 49 7.47 -3.28 9.55
CA ASN A 49 6.73 -3.30 10.80
C ASN A 49 5.57 -4.30 10.76
N ARG A 50 5.67 -5.34 11.60
CA ARG A 50 4.70 -6.44 11.72
C ARG A 50 3.26 -6.04 12.07
N LYS A 51 3.06 -4.85 12.65
CA LYS A 51 1.73 -4.31 13.00
C LYS A 51 1.23 -3.26 12.00
N LYS A 52 2.01 -2.95 10.96
CA LYS A 52 1.67 -2.01 9.90
C LYS A 52 1.69 -2.70 8.53
N GLY A 53 2.72 -2.46 7.72
CA GLY A 53 2.82 -3.03 6.38
C GLY A 53 3.08 -4.53 6.40
N ASN A 54 3.95 -5.00 7.31
CA ASN A 54 4.34 -6.41 7.43
C ASN A 54 4.69 -7.05 6.06
N CYS A 55 5.25 -6.26 5.14
CA CYS A 55 5.39 -6.64 3.74
C CYS A 55 6.37 -7.81 3.58
N LEU A 56 7.36 -7.89 4.46
CA LEU A 56 8.34 -8.98 4.52
C LEU A 56 7.73 -10.34 4.83
N ALA A 57 6.50 -10.41 5.38
CA ALA A 57 5.82 -11.68 5.55
C ALA A 57 5.45 -12.35 4.22
N CYS A 58 5.47 -11.61 3.12
CA CYS A 58 5.10 -12.12 1.79
C CYS A 58 6.14 -11.84 0.71
N HIS A 59 6.95 -10.79 0.84
CA HIS A 59 7.87 -10.35 -0.19
C HIS A 59 9.33 -10.34 0.29
N VAL A 60 10.22 -10.74 -0.60
CA VAL A 60 11.66 -10.50 -0.47
C VAL A 60 12.00 -9.05 -0.86
N MET A 61 12.85 -8.39 -0.07
CA MET A 61 13.33 -7.02 -0.27
C MET A 61 14.82 -6.89 0.12
N PRO A 62 15.56 -5.84 -0.29
CA PRO A 62 16.97 -5.69 0.01
C PRO A 62 17.17 -5.06 1.39
N ILE A 63 16.74 -5.79 2.43
CA ILE A 63 16.75 -5.38 3.84
C ILE A 63 17.55 -6.42 4.62
N SER A 64 18.87 -6.36 4.50
CA SER A 64 19.78 -7.43 4.99
C SER A 64 19.70 -7.68 6.49
N GLU A 65 19.31 -6.69 7.30
CA GLU A 65 19.11 -6.87 8.73
C GLU A 65 17.79 -7.57 9.11
N GLN A 66 16.91 -7.87 8.13
CA GLN A 66 15.71 -8.68 8.30
C GLN A 66 15.90 -10.01 7.54
N PRO A 67 16.39 -11.09 8.19
CA PRO A 67 16.80 -12.28 7.48
C PRO A 67 15.64 -13.20 7.04
N TYR A 68 14.41 -12.97 7.54
CA TYR A 68 13.26 -13.86 7.29
C TYR A 68 12.22 -13.15 6.45
N HIS A 69 12.23 -13.45 5.16
CA HIS A 69 11.24 -12.98 4.19
C HIS A 69 10.35 -14.14 3.72
N GLY A 70 9.08 -13.84 3.45
CA GLY A 70 8.19 -14.76 2.74
C GLY A 70 8.37 -14.69 1.23
N GLU A 71 7.91 -15.72 0.54
CA GLU A 71 7.97 -15.87 -0.92
C GLU A 71 6.57 -16.03 -1.55
N VAL A 72 5.54 -15.57 -0.84
CA VAL A 72 4.15 -15.68 -1.30
C VAL A 72 3.85 -14.67 -2.41
N GLY A 73 4.42 -13.47 -2.29
CA GLY A 73 4.40 -12.45 -3.34
C GLY A 73 5.75 -12.38 -4.05
N PRO A 74 5.81 -11.73 -5.22
CA PRO A 74 7.06 -11.58 -5.96
C PRO A 74 8.09 -10.74 -5.20
N GLU A 75 9.36 -10.95 -5.49
CA GLU A 75 10.44 -10.13 -4.97
C GLU A 75 10.29 -8.66 -5.42
N LEU A 76 10.50 -7.71 -4.50
CA LEU A 76 10.35 -6.27 -4.80
C LEU A 76 11.67 -5.58 -5.16
N ASN A 77 12.78 -6.32 -5.25
CA ASN A 77 14.00 -5.81 -5.89
C ASN A 77 13.67 -5.40 -7.33
N GLY A 78 14.11 -4.20 -7.71
CA GLY A 78 13.83 -3.60 -9.01
C GLY A 78 12.37 -3.23 -9.29
N VAL A 79 11.50 -3.16 -8.29
CA VAL A 79 10.08 -2.86 -8.50
C VAL A 79 9.86 -1.47 -9.14
N ALA A 80 10.72 -0.49 -8.83
CA ALA A 80 10.68 0.84 -9.43
C ALA A 80 11.09 0.86 -10.91
N SER A 81 11.69 -0.22 -11.40
CA SER A 81 12.01 -0.41 -12.82
C SER A 81 10.84 -1.06 -13.58
N ARG A 82 9.84 -1.62 -12.87
CA ARG A 82 8.68 -2.32 -13.43
C ARG A 82 7.37 -1.53 -13.31
N TYR A 83 7.24 -0.71 -12.28
CA TYR A 83 6.04 0.05 -11.98
C TYR A 83 6.32 1.54 -11.82
N GLN A 84 5.36 2.34 -12.27
CA GLN A 84 5.28 3.76 -12.04
C GLN A 84 4.75 4.07 -10.63
N GLU A 85 5.02 5.27 -10.14
CA GLU A 85 4.64 5.71 -8.79
C GLU A 85 3.12 5.54 -8.53
N GLY A 86 2.29 5.92 -9.49
CA GLY A 86 0.83 5.80 -9.37
C GLY A 86 0.30 4.37 -9.37
N GLU A 87 0.98 3.46 -10.05
CA GLU A 87 0.64 2.03 -10.09
C GLU A 87 0.97 1.38 -8.73
N LEU A 88 2.15 1.70 -8.16
CA LEU A 88 2.52 1.27 -6.81
C LEU A 88 1.57 1.82 -5.74
N ARG A 89 1.13 3.07 -5.89
CA ARG A 89 0.13 3.68 -5.01
C ARG A 89 -1.17 2.90 -5.04
N LEU A 90 -1.66 2.51 -6.23
CA LEU A 90 -2.88 1.71 -6.33
C LEU A 90 -2.71 0.33 -5.68
N LEU A 91 -1.59 -0.36 -5.92
CA LEU A 91 -1.32 -1.66 -5.29
C LEU A 91 -1.38 -1.59 -3.76
N LEU A 92 -0.83 -0.54 -3.14
CA LEU A 92 -0.90 -0.36 -1.69
C LEU A 92 -2.31 0.06 -1.23
N VAL A 93 -2.99 0.94 -1.96
CA VAL A 93 -4.34 1.38 -1.61
C VAL A 93 -5.31 0.21 -1.65
N ASN A 94 -5.36 -0.50 -2.77
CA ASN A 94 -6.17 -1.68 -2.98
C ASN A 94 -5.70 -2.47 -4.22
N ALA A 95 -4.79 -3.43 -4.01
CA ALA A 95 -4.31 -4.34 -5.05
C ALA A 95 -5.42 -5.13 -5.78
N LYS A 96 -6.63 -5.20 -5.22
CA LYS A 96 -7.76 -5.90 -5.84
C LYS A 96 -8.30 -5.22 -7.10
N PHE A 97 -7.95 -3.96 -7.36
CA PHE A 97 -8.21 -3.33 -8.66
C PHE A 97 -7.37 -3.93 -9.79
N ILE A 98 -6.22 -4.54 -9.46
CA ILE A 98 -5.33 -5.17 -10.43
C ILE A 98 -5.64 -6.66 -10.55
N ASN A 99 -5.83 -7.32 -9.41
CA ASN A 99 -6.17 -8.75 -9.35
C ASN A 99 -7.12 -8.98 -8.18
N GLU A 100 -8.40 -9.23 -8.46
CA GLU A 100 -9.44 -9.40 -7.44
C GLU A 100 -9.12 -10.56 -6.47
N ASP A 101 -8.49 -11.61 -6.98
CA ASP A 101 -8.13 -12.83 -6.26
C ASP A 101 -6.82 -12.70 -5.46
N THR A 102 -6.10 -11.57 -5.58
CA THR A 102 -4.86 -11.39 -4.82
C THR A 102 -5.10 -11.46 -3.32
N ILE A 103 -4.21 -12.15 -2.63
CA ILE A 103 -4.20 -12.18 -1.16
C ILE A 103 -3.52 -10.94 -0.56
N MET A 104 -2.85 -10.13 -1.38
CA MET A 104 -2.22 -8.88 -0.93
C MET A 104 -3.29 -7.97 -0.30
N PRO A 105 -3.12 -7.53 0.96
CA PRO A 105 -4.14 -6.72 1.63
C PRO A 105 -4.35 -5.36 0.96
N ALA A 106 -5.58 -4.87 0.98
CA ALA A 106 -5.88 -3.47 0.67
C ALA A 106 -5.54 -2.58 1.89
N PHE A 107 -4.34 -2.01 1.92
CA PHE A 107 -3.82 -1.32 3.11
C PHE A 107 -4.54 0.00 3.41
N TYR A 108 -5.15 0.62 2.40
CA TYR A 108 -5.91 1.87 2.52
C TYR A 108 -7.39 1.67 2.18
N ARG A 109 -8.00 0.58 2.65
CA ARG A 109 -9.45 0.35 2.60
C ARG A 109 -10.01 0.18 4.00
N ASN A 110 -11.18 0.76 4.29
CA ASN A 110 -11.79 0.76 5.63
C ASN A 110 -13.17 0.09 5.70
N SER A 111 -13.69 -0.43 4.58
CA SER A 111 -15.03 -1.01 4.45
C SER A 111 -15.04 -2.21 3.49
N GLY A 112 -16.21 -2.84 3.32
CA GLY A 112 -16.37 -4.00 2.43
C GLY A 112 -15.71 -5.29 2.93
N PHE A 113 -15.48 -5.40 4.23
CA PHE A 113 -14.85 -6.56 4.85
C PHE A 113 -15.86 -7.43 5.60
N ASN A 114 -15.56 -8.72 5.74
CA ASN A 114 -16.40 -9.68 6.44
C ASN A 114 -15.94 -9.87 7.89
N ARG A 115 -16.87 -9.79 8.85
CA ARG A 115 -16.65 -10.14 10.27
C ARG A 115 -15.47 -9.40 10.93
N VAL A 116 -15.30 -8.12 10.62
CA VAL A 116 -14.19 -7.29 11.15
C VAL A 116 -14.26 -7.18 12.67
N HIS A 117 -13.14 -7.44 13.34
CA HIS A 117 -13.00 -7.25 14.77
C HIS A 117 -13.30 -5.79 15.16
N LYS A 118 -14.10 -5.57 16.22
CA LYS A 118 -14.62 -4.25 16.64
C LYS A 118 -13.56 -3.15 16.67
N LYS A 119 -12.35 -3.45 17.17
CA LYS A 119 -11.21 -2.51 17.27
C LYS A 119 -10.72 -1.91 15.94
N PHE A 120 -10.98 -2.58 14.81
CA PHE A 120 -10.52 -2.21 13.47
C PHE A 120 -11.64 -1.74 12.53
N LYS A 121 -12.90 -1.83 12.96
CA LYS A 121 -14.03 -1.44 12.12
C LYS A 121 -13.91 0.03 11.71
N GLY A 122 -14.01 0.31 10.42
CA GLY A 122 -13.94 1.67 9.85
C GLY A 122 -12.52 2.28 9.80
N LYS A 123 -11.46 1.50 10.05
CA LYS A 123 -10.07 1.95 10.00
C LYS A 123 -9.33 1.30 8.83
N THR A 124 -8.34 2.01 8.31
CA THR A 124 -7.35 1.48 7.37
C THR A 124 -6.18 0.83 8.12
N ILE A 125 -5.38 0.01 7.44
CA ILE A 125 -4.16 -0.58 8.00
C ILE A 125 -3.04 0.46 8.07
N LEU A 126 -2.87 1.21 6.98
CA LEU A 126 -1.93 2.32 6.87
C LEU A 126 -2.68 3.66 6.82
N SER A 127 -2.06 4.73 7.30
CA SER A 127 -2.55 6.09 7.00
C SER A 127 -2.21 6.49 5.56
N ALA A 128 -2.84 7.54 5.03
CA ALA A 128 -2.53 8.07 3.70
C ALA A 128 -1.04 8.41 3.57
N GLN A 129 -0.47 9.08 4.58
CA GLN A 129 0.96 9.41 4.55
C GLN A 129 1.85 8.18 4.61
N GLN A 130 1.47 7.14 5.36
CA GLN A 130 2.23 5.89 5.38
C GLN A 130 2.21 5.17 4.03
N VAL A 131 1.12 5.26 3.27
CA VAL A 131 1.09 4.78 1.89
C VAL A 131 2.11 5.55 1.05
N GLU A 132 2.09 6.89 1.08
CA GLU A 132 3.04 7.71 0.33
C GLU A 132 4.50 7.45 0.72
N ASP A 133 4.77 7.26 2.02
CA ASP A 133 6.10 6.92 2.52
C ASP A 133 6.57 5.56 1.96
N VAL A 134 5.69 4.55 1.94
CA VAL A 134 6.00 3.23 1.37
C VAL A 134 6.21 3.33 -0.14
N VAL A 135 5.37 4.06 -0.87
CA VAL A 135 5.59 4.31 -2.31
C VAL A 135 6.97 4.95 -2.52
N ALA A 136 7.30 5.99 -1.76
CA ALA A 136 8.59 6.65 -1.86
C ALA A 136 9.77 5.68 -1.60
N TYR A 137 9.64 4.76 -0.64
CA TYR A 137 10.64 3.71 -0.43
C TYR A 137 10.74 2.73 -1.61
N LEU A 138 9.61 2.21 -2.10
CA LEU A 138 9.60 1.27 -3.21
C LEU A 138 10.18 1.88 -4.48
N MET A 139 9.94 3.17 -4.72
CA MET A 139 10.55 3.93 -5.83
C MET A 139 12.08 4.04 -5.75
N THR A 140 12.71 3.72 -4.60
CA THR A 140 14.18 3.64 -4.49
C THR A 140 14.75 2.29 -4.92
N LEU A 141 13.90 1.26 -5.11
CA LEU A 141 14.32 -0.11 -5.42
C LEU A 141 14.35 -0.32 -6.95
N LYS A 142 15.46 0.04 -7.59
CA LYS A 142 15.68 -0.10 -9.04
C LYS A 142 16.40 -1.39 -9.43
#